data_AF-H0JRR1-F1
#
_entry.id   AF-H0JRR1-F1
#
_cell.length_a   1.000
_cell.length_b   1.000
_cell.length_c   1.000
_cell.angle_alpha   90.00
_cell.angle_beta   90.00
_cell.angle_gamma   90.00
#
_symmetry.space_group_name_H-M   'P 1'
#
loop_
_entity.id
_entity.type
_entity.pdbx_description
1 polymer ?
#
loop_
_entity_poly.entity_id
_entity_poly.type
_entity_poly.pdbx_seq_one_letter_code
_entity_poly.pdbx_strand_id
1 'polypeptide(L)'
;MNLLTHTLDSLWQVVLVGLLLGAGLPSLFALGVRALDTGRGSDGIPTPVARTAAVLCFAVVACAILAGILLLASDFLAGTFGIDIF
;
A
#
# COMPACT_ATOMS: atom_id res chain seq x y z
N MET A 1 3.29 -36.89 -7.36
CA MET A 1 3.66 -35.61 -8.02
C MET A 1 2.59 -34.53 -7.97
N ASN A 2 1.34 -34.79 -7.54
CA ASN A 2 0.27 -33.77 -7.52
C ASN A 2 0.27 -32.83 -6.30
N LEU A 3 0.73 -33.28 -5.13
CA LEU A 3 0.76 -32.42 -3.92
C LEU A 3 1.78 -31.29 -4.04
N LEU A 4 2.97 -31.60 -4.56
CA LEU A 4 4.03 -30.63 -4.80
C LEU A 4 3.61 -29.56 -5.81
N THR A 5 2.93 -29.93 -6.89
CA THR A 5 2.44 -28.96 -7.89
C THR A 5 1.33 -28.08 -7.32
N HIS A 6 0.37 -28.66 -6.60
CA HIS A 6 -0.72 -27.88 -5.98
C HIS A 6 -0.23 -26.89 -4.91
N THR A 7 0.74 -27.29 -4.07
CA THR A 7 1.31 -26.37 -3.09
C THR A 7 2.15 -25.30 -3.74
N LEU A 8 2.90 -25.62 -4.81
CA LEU A 8 3.68 -24.66 -5.56
C LEU A 8 2.78 -23.61 -6.25
N ASP A 9 1.66 -24.03 -6.84
CA ASP A 9 0.67 -23.13 -7.45
C ASP A 9 0.07 -22.18 -6.42
N SER A 10 -0.35 -22.71 -5.26
CA SER A 10 -0.91 -21.91 -4.17
C SER A 10 0.12 -20.94 -3.59
N LEU A 11 1.36 -21.41 -3.38
CA LEU A 11 2.45 -20.61 -2.84
C LEU A 11 2.80 -19.46 -3.78
N TRP A 12 2.93 -19.73 -5.08
CA TRP A 12 3.24 -18.69 -6.07
C TRP A 12 2.17 -17.60 -6.09
N GLN A 13 0.91 -17.97 -5.99
CA GLN A 13 -0.20 -17.01 -5.96
C GLN A 13 -0.17 -16.14 -4.70
N VAL A 14 0.08 -16.72 -3.52
CA VAL A 14 0.23 -15.96 -2.27
C VAL A 14 1.47 -15.07 -2.29
N VAL A 15 2.59 -15.57 -2.81
CA VAL A 15 3.83 -14.79 -2.94
C VAL A 15 3.61 -13.61 -3.89
N LEU A 16 2.94 -13.81 -5.02
CA LEU A 16 2.61 -12.74 -5.95
C LEU A 16 1.73 -11.68 -5.29
N VAL A 17 0.63 -12.09 -4.64
CA VAL A 17 -0.28 -11.14 -3.98
C VAL A 17 0.43 -10.44 -2.81
N GLY A 18 1.19 -11.18 -2.00
CA GLY A 18 1.96 -10.63 -0.88
C GLY A 18 3.05 -9.67 -1.34
N LEU A 19 3.71 -9.93 -2.48
CA LEU A 19 4.71 -9.04 -3.06
C LEU A 19 4.04 -7.82 -3.70
N LEU A 20 2.90 -7.98 -4.37
CA LEU A 20 2.15 -6.88 -4.96
C LEU A 20 1.62 -5.94 -3.87
N LEU A 21 1.01 -6.48 -2.81
CA LEU A 21 0.46 -5.65 -1.73
C LEU A 21 1.53 -5.15 -0.77
N GLY A 22 2.54 -5.98 -0.48
CA GLY A 22 3.63 -5.66 0.43
C GLY A 22 4.67 -4.72 -0.17
N ALA A 23 5.16 -4.99 -1.39
CA ALA A 23 6.17 -4.17 -2.07
C ALA A 23 5.56 -3.10 -3.00
N GLY A 24 4.31 -3.27 -3.42
CA GLY A 24 3.60 -2.26 -4.22
C GLY A 24 3.39 -0.94 -3.47
N LEU A 25 3.03 -1.00 -2.19
CA LEU A 25 2.87 0.21 -1.35
C LEU A 25 4.18 1.02 -1.18
N PRO A 26 5.33 0.40 -0.83
CA PRO A 26 6.64 1.04 -0.84
C PRO A 26 7.01 1.63 -2.22
N SER A 27 6.66 0.95 -3.31
CA SER A 27 6.96 1.44 -4.66
C SER A 27 6.15 2.69 -5.02
N LEU A 28 4.87 2.76 -4.61
CA LEU A 28 4.04 3.96 -4.74
C LEU A 28 4.61 5.12 -3.90
N PHE A 29 5.01 4.85 -2.66
CA PHE A 29 5.66 5.84 -1.81
C PHE A 29 6.93 6.40 -2.46
N ALA A 30 7.78 5.53 -3.03
CA ALA A 30 8.99 5.93 -3.75
C ALA A 30 8.69 6.78 -4.99
N LEU A 31 7.61 6.47 -5.73
CA LEU A 31 7.14 7.29 -6.85
C LEU A 31 6.69 8.69 -6.40
N GLY A 32 6.00 8.80 -5.25
CA GLY A 32 5.62 10.08 -4.65
C GLY A 32 6.84 10.93 -4.26
N VAL A 33 7.86 10.32 -3.65
CA VAL A 33 9.14 10.99 -3.33
C VAL A 33 9.86 11.42 -4.60
N ARG A 34 9.90 10.56 -5.63
CA ARG A 34 10.52 10.87 -6.93
C ARG A 34 9.82 12.03 -7.64
N ALA A 35 8.49 12.11 -7.58
CA ALA A 35 7.72 13.22 -8.14
C ALA A 35 8.03 14.54 -7.42
N LEU A 36 8.21 14.50 -6.09
CA LEU A 36 8.56 15.67 -5.30
C LEU A 36 9.98 16.17 -5.59
N ASP A 37 10.89 15.25 -5.90
CA ASP A 37 12.28 15.56 -6.25
C ASP A 37 12.43 16.12 -7.67
N THR A 38 11.79 15.47 -8.64
CA THR A 38 11.84 15.87 -10.06
C THR A 38 11.08 17.18 -10.31
N GLY A 39 10.11 17.51 -9.45
CA GLY A 39 9.27 18.70 -9.57
C GLY A 39 9.78 19.94 -8.83
N ARG A 40 11.06 19.98 -8.44
CA ARG A 40 11.71 21.15 -7.84
C ARG A 40 12.02 22.20 -8.90
N GLY A 41 11.61 23.45 -8.65
CA GLY A 41 11.98 24.59 -9.49
C GLY A 41 13.44 24.97 -9.33
N SER A 42 13.90 25.99 -10.08
CA SER A 42 15.28 26.51 -10.02
C SER A 42 15.74 26.86 -8.60
N ASP A 43 14.80 27.21 -7.74
CA ASP A 43 15.04 27.71 -6.39
C ASP A 43 15.08 26.56 -5.35
N GLY A 44 15.02 25.30 -5.81
CA GLY A 44 15.00 24.09 -4.97
C GLY A 44 13.66 23.83 -4.27
N ILE A 45 12.70 24.75 -4.39
CA ILE A 45 11.34 24.63 -3.84
C ILE A 45 10.50 23.69 -4.74
N PRO A 46 9.84 22.66 -4.18
CA PRO A 46 8.89 21.84 -4.93
C PRO A 46 7.74 22.69 -5.46
N THR A 47 7.44 22.55 -6.75
CA THR A 47 6.28 23.22 -7.36
C THR A 47 4.98 22.78 -6.67
N PRO A 48 3.95 23.64 -6.63
CA PRO A 48 2.67 23.29 -6.01
C PRO A 48 2.06 22.02 -6.63
N VAL A 49 2.24 21.82 -7.95
CA VAL A 49 1.81 20.62 -8.67
C VAL A 49 2.52 19.36 -8.17
N ALA A 50 3.85 19.40 -8.03
CA ALA A 50 4.63 18.28 -7.51
C ALA A 50 4.26 17.94 -6.07
N ARG A 51 3.99 18.97 -5.24
CA ARG A 51 3.52 18.81 -3.87
C ARG A 51 2.15 18.13 -3.82
N THR A 52 1.20 18.57 -4.63
CA THR A 52 -0.14 17.94 -4.68
C THR A 52 -0.07 16.49 -5.17
N ALA A 53 0.76 16.19 -6.18
CA ALA A 53 0.93 14.83 -6.68
C ALA A 53 1.53 13.89 -5.62
N ALA A 54 2.55 14.35 -4.90
CA ALA A 54 3.15 13.55 -3.82
C ALA A 54 2.17 13.34 -2.66
N VAL A 55 1.43 14.37 -2.25
CA VAL A 55 0.41 14.25 -1.18
C VAL A 55 -0.67 13.25 -1.58
N LEU A 56 -1.17 13.29 -2.82
CA LEU A 56 -2.14 12.31 -3.30
C LEU A 56 -1.58 10.89 -3.28
N CYS A 57 -0.32 10.70 -3.68
CA CYS A 57 0.32 9.40 -3.66
C CYS A 57 0.47 8.86 -2.23
N PHE A 58 0.90 9.70 -1.28
CA PHE A 58 0.97 9.33 0.13
C PHE A 58 -0.41 9.07 0.75
N ALA A 59 -1.42 9.84 0.36
CA ALA A 59 -2.80 9.64 0.83
C ALA A 59 -3.33 8.27 0.38
N VAL A 60 -3.11 7.88 -0.88
CA VAL A 60 -3.50 6.55 -1.38
C VAL A 60 -2.80 5.44 -0.59
N VAL A 61 -1.49 5.57 -0.35
CA VAL A 61 -0.72 4.60 0.45
C VAL A 61 -1.27 4.50 1.87
N ALA A 62 -1.54 5.64 2.53
CA ALA A 62 -2.11 5.68 3.86
C ALA A 62 -3.51 5.04 3.92
N CYS A 63 -4.38 5.34 2.96
CA CYS A 63 -5.71 4.73 2.85
C CYS A 63 -5.63 3.21 2.68
N ALA A 64 -4.72 2.72 1.84
CA ALA A 64 -4.51 1.28 1.64
C ALA A 64 -4.00 0.58 2.90
N ILE A 65 -3.06 1.20 3.62
CA ILE A 65 -2.55 0.69 4.92
C ILE A 65 -3.69 0.64 5.94
N LEU A 66 -4.45 1.73 6.09
CA LEU A 66 -5.58 1.81 7.02
C LEU A 66 -6.64 0.76 6.69
N ALA A 67 -7.02 0.60 5.42
CA ALA A 67 -7.97 -0.42 4.99
C ALA A 67 -7.46 -1.83 5.30
N GLY A 68 -6.18 -2.12 5.02
CA GLY A 68 -5.57 -3.42 5.35
C GLY A 68 -5.56 -3.70 6.85
N ILE A 69 -5.21 -2.70 7.67
CA ILE A 69 -5.24 -2.83 9.14
C ILE A 69 -6.67 -3.03 9.64
N LEU A 70 -7.64 -2.25 9.16
CA LEU A 70 -9.04 -2.37 9.57
C LEU A 70 -9.63 -3.72 9.18
N LEU A 71 -9.29 -4.25 8.00
CA LEU A 71 -9.71 -5.57 7.56
C LEU A 71 -9.08 -6.69 8.41
N LEU A 72 -7.81 -6.52 8.79
CA LEU A 72 -7.11 -7.49 9.63
C LEU A 72 -7.61 -7.44 11.09
N ALA A 73 -7.99 -6.26 11.55
CA ALA A 73 -8.44 -6.01 12.92
C ALA A 73 -9.96 -6.06 13.06
N SER A 74 -10.75 -6.30 11.99
CA SER A 74 -12.21 -6.26 12.03
C SER A 74 -12.79 -7.22 13.09
N ASP A 75 -12.28 -8.46 13.13
CA ASP A 75 -12.69 -9.45 14.12
C ASP A 75 -12.29 -9.04 15.55
N PHE A 76 -11.14 -8.38 15.69
CA PHE A 76 -10.66 -7.90 16.99
C PHE A 76 -11.48 -6.70 17.49
N LEU A 77 -11.85 -5.78 16.60
CA LEU A 77 -12.68 -4.62 16.92
C LEU A 77 -14.12 -5.02 17.23
N ALA A 78 -14.69 -5.96 16.48
CA ALA A 78 -16.02 -6.50 16.76
C ALA A 78 -16.05 -7.20 18.12
N GLY A 79 -15.08 -8.08 18.40
CA GLY A 79 -15.04 -8.86 19.64
C GLY A 79 -14.67 -8.07 20.89
N THR A 80 -13.78 -7.09 20.79
CA THR A 80 -13.25 -6.35 21.96
C THR A 80 -13.95 -5.02 22.20
N PHE A 81 -14.40 -4.35 21.12
CA PHE A 81 -14.99 -3.02 21.19
C PHE A 81 -16.47 -2.96 20.78
N GLY A 82 -17.03 -4.03 20.20
CA GLY A 82 -18.44 -4.08 19.78
C GLY A 82 -18.77 -3.16 18.60
N ILE A 83 -17.76 -2.79 17.79
CA ILE A 83 -17.92 -1.94 16.61
C ILE A 83 -17.82 -2.83 15.36
N ASP A 84 -18.95 -3.03 14.67
CA ASP A 84 -19.01 -3.70 13.37
C ASP A 84 -18.66 -2.70 12.26
N ILE A 85 -17.49 -2.91 11.65
CA ILE A 85 -16.97 -2.06 10.57
C ILE A 85 -17.39 -2.60 9.19
N PHE A 86 -17.79 -3.88 9.12
CA PHE A 86 -18.21 -4.59 7.91
C PHE A 86 -19.28 -5.64 8.21
#